data_AF-A0A1M5RVF7-F1
#
_entry.id   AF-A0A1M5RVF7-F1
#
_cell.length_a   1.000
_cell.length_b   1.000
_cell.length_c   1.000
_cell.angle_alpha   90.00
_cell.angle_beta   90.00
_cell.angle_gamma   90.00
#
_symmetry.space_group_name_H-M   'P 1'
#
loop_
_entity.id
_entity.type
_entity.pdbx_description
1 polymer ?
#
loop_
_entity_poly.entity_id
_entity_poly.type
_entity_poly.pdbx_seq_one_letter_code
_entity_poly.pdbx_strand_id
1 'polypeptide(L)'
;MIYLREFTIPPKKVDELVFTPSKPKNPYFIPETNIPAYNNHYPFIIFRNRIVKPVEFSNITIFCGDNGSGKSTILNLIAEKLEINRSSAFNRSSFFDDYLKLCSYDMSSNFSSNILSNSKVITSDDVFDFLLNLRYANEGIDVKREELLSEYVESKNKDFKFSSLDDYEEMKKVVDSKRQSASKYVKDRTMKNIIGRSNGESAYMYFTENIRESGIYILDEPENSLSVKNQIKLVKYIEDSARFYNCQFIIATHSPFVLSLKEAKVYDLDSTPMVESKWTEIENVKLYYKFFKDREEEFK
;
A
#
# COMPACT_ATOMS: atom_id res chain seq x y z
N MET A 1 -12.05 -0.49 -17.71
CA MET A 1 -12.64 -1.85 -17.76
C MET A 1 -12.87 -2.25 -16.31
N ILE A 2 -14.08 -2.70 -15.93
CA ILE A 2 -14.43 -2.93 -14.52
C ILE A 2 -14.40 -4.44 -14.23
N TYR A 3 -13.55 -4.88 -13.30
CA TYR A 3 -13.43 -6.29 -12.91
C TYR A 3 -14.35 -6.63 -11.75
N LEU A 4 -14.16 -6.02 -10.58
CA LEU A 4 -15.09 -6.07 -9.46
C LEU A 4 -16.23 -5.08 -9.75
N ARG A 5 -17.46 -5.55 -9.77
CA ARG A 5 -18.65 -4.72 -10.05
C ARG A 5 -19.37 -4.33 -8.78
N GLU A 6 -19.59 -5.30 -7.90
CA GLU A 6 -20.32 -5.08 -6.65
C GLU A 6 -19.65 -5.83 -5.50
N PHE A 7 -19.70 -5.25 -4.30
CA PHE A 7 -19.31 -5.90 -3.06
C PHE A 7 -20.37 -5.65 -1.99
N THR A 8 -20.83 -6.72 -1.36
CA THR A 8 -21.89 -6.67 -0.34
C THR A 8 -21.34 -7.12 1.00
N ILE A 9 -21.51 -6.26 1.99
CA ILE A 9 -21.19 -6.48 3.40
C ILE A 9 -22.47 -6.93 4.13
N PRO A 10 -22.38 -7.78 5.17
CA PRO A 10 -23.55 -8.20 5.94
C PRO A 10 -24.34 -7.00 6.47
N PRO A 11 -25.70 -7.03 6.38
CA PRO A 11 -26.53 -5.97 6.89
C PRO A 11 -26.48 -5.92 8.42
N LYS A 12 -26.81 -4.76 8.99
CA LYS A 12 -26.92 -4.52 10.44
C LYS A 12 -27.50 -5.69 11.23
N LYS A 13 -28.63 -6.22 10.75
CA LYS A 13 -29.36 -7.29 11.42
C LYS A 13 -28.51 -8.56 11.59
N VAL A 14 -27.69 -8.91 10.59
CA VAL A 14 -26.78 -10.06 10.65
C VAL A 14 -25.63 -9.77 11.61
N ASP A 15 -25.07 -8.57 11.56
CA ASP A 15 -24.00 -8.09 12.46
C ASP A 15 -24.44 -8.02 13.94
N GLU A 16 -25.74 -7.84 14.21
CA GLU A 16 -26.30 -7.91 15.58
C GLU A 16 -26.61 -9.36 16.00
N LEU A 17 -27.17 -10.15 15.09
CA LEU A 17 -27.55 -11.54 15.37
C LEU A 17 -26.35 -12.40 15.77
N VAL A 18 -25.16 -12.12 15.28
CA VAL A 18 -23.94 -12.89 15.58
C VAL A 18 -23.64 -12.99 17.07
N PHE A 19 -24.02 -11.97 17.86
CA PHE A 19 -23.78 -11.89 19.30
C PHE A 19 -24.92 -12.48 20.15
N THR A 20 -26.11 -12.68 19.56
CA THR A 20 -27.32 -13.02 20.32
C THR A 20 -27.75 -14.47 20.08
N PRO A 21 -27.76 -15.32 21.12
CA PRO A 21 -28.45 -16.60 21.05
C PRO A 21 -29.97 -16.35 21.05
N SER A 22 -30.70 -16.86 20.05
CA SER A 22 -32.17 -16.75 19.99
C SER A 22 -32.86 -18.11 19.89
N LYS A 23 -34.17 -18.14 20.23
CA LYS A 23 -35.11 -19.22 19.89
C LYS A 23 -36.13 -18.71 18.85
N PRO A 24 -36.34 -19.38 17.71
CA PRO A 24 -35.61 -20.57 17.23
C PRO A 24 -34.13 -20.28 16.95
N LYS A 25 -33.33 -21.35 16.82
CA LYS A 25 -31.86 -21.31 16.76
C LYS A 25 -31.40 -20.32 15.69
N ASN A 26 -30.74 -19.25 16.12
CA ASN A 26 -30.16 -18.26 15.23
C ASN A 26 -29.06 -18.90 14.35
N PRO A 27 -29.21 -18.93 13.02
CA PRO A 27 -28.21 -19.55 12.14
C PRO A 27 -26.92 -18.74 12.03
N TYR A 28 -26.92 -17.47 12.44
CA TYR A 28 -25.77 -16.57 12.39
C TYR A 28 -25.03 -16.45 13.72
N PHE A 29 -25.53 -17.09 14.79
CA PHE A 29 -24.93 -16.98 16.12
C PHE A 29 -23.56 -17.69 16.18
N ILE A 30 -22.55 -16.98 16.67
CA ILE A 30 -21.20 -17.50 16.87
C ILE A 30 -20.96 -17.62 18.38
N PRO A 31 -20.96 -18.83 18.98
CA PRO A 31 -20.84 -19.01 20.43
C PRO A 31 -19.60 -18.33 21.04
N GLU A 32 -18.50 -18.31 20.30
CA GLU A 32 -17.21 -17.75 20.70
C GLU A 32 -17.29 -16.25 20.98
N THR A 33 -18.24 -15.52 20.38
CA THR A 33 -18.36 -14.06 20.61
C THR A 33 -18.75 -13.72 22.03
N ASN A 34 -19.33 -14.66 22.78
CA ASN A 34 -19.78 -14.48 24.16
C ASN A 34 -18.77 -14.98 25.20
N ILE A 35 -17.62 -15.51 24.76
CA ILE A 35 -16.55 -15.94 25.68
C ILE A 35 -15.71 -14.71 26.03
N PRO A 36 -15.56 -14.34 27.32
CA PRO A 36 -14.86 -13.11 27.75
C PRO A 36 -13.40 -12.98 27.28
N ALA A 37 -12.75 -14.10 26.94
CA ALA A 37 -11.39 -14.12 26.41
C ALA A 37 -11.27 -13.51 25.00
N TYR A 38 -12.36 -13.54 24.21
CA TYR A 38 -12.40 -12.88 22.90
C TYR A 38 -12.90 -11.44 23.06
N ASN A 39 -11.97 -10.52 23.30
CA ASN A 39 -12.23 -9.09 23.48
C ASN A 39 -12.18 -8.27 22.18
N ASN A 40 -11.79 -8.89 21.05
CA ASN A 40 -11.70 -8.25 19.74
C ASN A 40 -12.64 -8.93 18.75
N HIS A 41 -13.74 -8.26 18.40
CA HIS A 41 -14.75 -8.75 17.46
C HIS A 41 -14.58 -8.19 16.04
N TYR A 42 -13.43 -7.57 15.73
CA TYR A 42 -13.15 -7.03 14.39
C TYR A 42 -13.39 -8.09 13.29
N PRO A 43 -14.07 -7.80 12.18
CA PRO A 43 -14.57 -6.50 11.74
C PRO A 43 -16.06 -6.28 12.02
N PHE A 44 -16.71 -7.14 12.82
CA PHE A 44 -18.08 -6.91 13.28
C PHE A 44 -18.18 -5.55 13.98
N ILE A 45 -19.39 -4.96 14.02
CA ILE A 45 -19.69 -3.66 14.64
C ILE A 45 -19.26 -2.44 13.80
N ILE A 46 -18.18 -2.53 13.00
CA ILE A 46 -17.62 -1.38 12.26
C ILE A 46 -18.65 -0.76 11.30
N PHE A 47 -19.38 -1.59 10.56
CA PHE A 47 -20.31 -1.15 9.53
C PHE A 47 -21.79 -1.15 9.95
N ARG A 48 -22.11 -1.44 11.23
CA ARG A 48 -23.48 -1.70 11.73
C ARG A 48 -24.54 -0.71 11.25
N ASN A 49 -24.22 0.58 11.16
CA ASN A 49 -25.19 1.60 10.76
C ASN A 49 -24.86 2.26 9.42
N ARG A 50 -23.75 1.90 8.78
CA ARG A 50 -23.17 2.68 7.68
C ARG A 50 -23.56 2.12 6.32
N ILE A 51 -23.61 0.80 6.15
CA ILE A 51 -23.77 0.17 4.82
C ILE A 51 -25.17 -0.41 4.68
N VAL A 52 -25.95 0.15 3.75
CA VAL A 52 -27.36 -0.23 3.50
C VAL A 52 -27.55 -0.88 2.13
N LYS A 53 -26.59 -0.73 1.21
CA LYS A 53 -26.64 -1.26 -0.17
C LYS A 53 -25.31 -1.89 -0.56
N PRO A 54 -25.30 -2.80 -1.56
CA PRO A 54 -24.06 -3.22 -2.23
C PRO A 54 -23.27 -2.00 -2.69
N VAL A 55 -21.95 -2.06 -2.52
CA VAL A 55 -21.05 -1.05 -3.03
C VAL A 55 -20.81 -1.33 -4.50
N GLU A 56 -21.16 -0.40 -5.38
CA GLU A 56 -20.89 -0.49 -6.81
C GLU A 56 -19.53 0.12 -7.15
N PHE A 57 -18.73 -0.58 -7.95
CA PHE A 57 -17.39 -0.15 -8.30
C PHE A 57 -17.33 0.41 -9.73
N SER A 58 -16.45 1.38 -9.90
CA SER A 58 -16.02 1.92 -11.20
C SER A 58 -14.54 1.58 -11.46
N ASN A 59 -13.97 2.08 -12.57
CA ASN A 59 -12.54 1.96 -12.85
C ASN A 59 -11.69 2.52 -11.71
N ILE A 60 -12.15 3.61 -11.08
CA ILE A 60 -11.57 4.18 -9.87
C ILE A 60 -12.68 4.34 -8.85
N THR A 61 -12.56 3.67 -7.71
CA THR A 61 -13.49 3.76 -6.58
C THR A 61 -12.72 4.20 -5.35
N ILE A 62 -13.22 5.17 -4.62
CA ILE A 62 -12.54 5.76 -3.46
C ILE A 62 -13.44 5.69 -2.24
N PHE A 63 -12.92 5.20 -1.12
CA PHE A 63 -13.53 5.28 0.19
C PHE A 63 -12.86 6.38 1.00
N CYS A 64 -13.65 7.35 1.45
CA CYS A 64 -13.20 8.43 2.32
C CYS A 64 -13.91 8.38 3.67
N GLY A 65 -13.37 9.14 4.62
CA GLY A 65 -13.92 9.29 5.96
C GLY A 65 -12.80 9.52 6.98
N ASP A 66 -13.16 9.81 8.21
CA ASP A 66 -12.28 10.06 9.33
C ASP A 66 -11.58 8.79 9.83
N ASN A 67 -10.65 8.97 10.76
CA ASN A 67 -9.95 7.86 11.38
C ASN A 67 -10.94 6.96 12.13
N GLY A 68 -10.87 5.65 11.87
CA GLY A 68 -11.79 4.67 12.46
C GLY A 68 -13.11 4.50 11.72
N SER A 69 -13.32 5.16 10.57
CA SER A 69 -14.55 5.00 9.76
C SER A 69 -14.68 3.63 9.07
N GLY A 70 -13.62 2.82 9.07
CA GLY A 70 -13.60 1.48 8.47
C GLY A 70 -12.99 1.40 7.07
N LYS A 71 -12.30 2.45 6.58
CA LYS A 71 -11.60 2.49 5.28
C LYS A 71 -10.68 1.27 5.06
N SER A 72 -9.65 1.11 5.89
CA SER A 72 -8.75 -0.04 5.79
C SER A 72 -9.50 -1.36 5.96
N THR A 73 -10.53 -1.39 6.81
CA THR A 73 -11.35 -2.59 7.02
C THR A 73 -12.07 -3.04 5.75
N ILE A 74 -12.73 -2.14 5.02
CA ILE A 74 -13.43 -2.50 3.77
C ILE A 74 -12.43 -2.95 2.70
N LEU A 75 -11.27 -2.29 2.62
CA LEU A 75 -10.20 -2.72 1.71
C LEU A 75 -9.67 -4.11 2.07
N ASN A 76 -9.45 -4.39 3.36
CA ASN A 76 -9.01 -5.70 3.85
C ASN A 76 -10.03 -6.79 3.49
N LEU A 77 -11.33 -6.52 3.68
CA LEU A 77 -12.38 -7.47 3.33
C LEU A 77 -12.42 -7.77 1.83
N ILE A 78 -12.31 -6.74 0.99
CA ILE A 78 -12.29 -6.93 -0.47
C ILE A 78 -11.04 -7.70 -0.90
N ALA A 79 -9.87 -7.32 -0.39
CA ALA A 79 -8.60 -7.96 -0.71
C ALA A 79 -8.61 -9.45 -0.38
N GLU A 80 -9.01 -9.80 0.85
CA GLU A 80 -9.05 -11.18 1.34
C GLU A 80 -10.12 -12.00 0.63
N LYS A 81 -11.29 -11.41 0.33
CA LYS A 81 -12.38 -12.12 -0.35
C LYS A 81 -12.04 -12.45 -1.81
N LEU A 82 -11.23 -11.60 -2.45
CA LEU A 82 -10.75 -11.78 -3.81
C LEU A 82 -9.40 -12.51 -3.88
N GLU A 83 -8.80 -12.85 -2.73
CA GLU A 83 -7.47 -13.49 -2.64
C GLU A 83 -6.36 -12.67 -3.33
N ILE A 84 -6.44 -11.34 -3.25
CA ILE A 84 -5.45 -10.43 -3.86
C ILE A 84 -4.15 -10.46 -3.05
N ASN A 85 -3.00 -10.46 -3.75
CA ASN A 85 -1.69 -10.47 -3.12
C ASN A 85 -1.46 -9.22 -2.24
N ARG A 86 -1.00 -9.44 -1.01
CA ARG A 86 -0.61 -8.41 -0.05
C ARG A 86 0.74 -8.77 0.57
N SER A 87 1.54 -7.76 0.88
CA SER A 87 2.84 -7.91 1.54
C SER A 87 2.79 -7.54 3.03
N SER A 88 2.07 -6.47 3.39
CA SER A 88 1.88 -6.03 4.77
C SER A 88 0.93 -6.90 5.58
N ALA A 89 1.22 -7.03 6.87
CA ALA A 89 0.28 -7.61 7.82
C ALA A 89 -0.87 -6.63 8.10
N PHE A 90 -2.05 -7.14 8.42
CA PHE A 90 -3.18 -6.33 8.86
C PHE A 90 -3.86 -6.98 10.07
N ASN A 91 -4.66 -6.19 10.79
CA ASN A 91 -5.41 -6.70 11.94
C ASN A 91 -6.41 -7.77 11.48
N ARG A 92 -6.21 -9.01 11.95
CA ARG A 92 -7.13 -10.14 11.77
C ARG A 92 -7.53 -10.63 13.16
N SER A 93 -8.83 -10.64 13.45
CA SER A 93 -9.35 -11.25 14.68
C SER A 93 -9.79 -12.70 14.40
N SER A 94 -10.08 -13.44 15.46
CA SER A 94 -10.67 -14.79 15.38
C SER A 94 -11.98 -14.84 14.60
N PHE A 95 -12.68 -13.72 14.46
CA PHE A 95 -13.99 -13.62 13.77
C PHE A 95 -13.90 -13.06 12.36
N PHE A 96 -12.70 -12.69 11.89
CA PHE A 96 -12.54 -12.08 10.57
C PHE A 96 -13.03 -13.01 9.45
N ASP A 97 -12.66 -14.30 9.53
CA ASP A 97 -13.05 -15.28 8.51
C ASP A 97 -14.55 -15.56 8.52
N ASP A 98 -15.19 -15.47 9.68
CA ASP A 98 -16.65 -15.61 9.79
C ASP A 98 -17.37 -14.43 9.15
N TYR A 99 -16.86 -13.22 9.34
CA TYR A 99 -17.36 -12.04 8.63
C TYR A 99 -17.13 -12.14 7.12
N LEU A 100 -15.97 -12.64 6.70
CA LEU A 100 -15.62 -12.82 5.30
C LEU A 100 -16.56 -13.79 4.58
N LYS A 101 -17.01 -14.86 5.25
CA LYS A 101 -18.02 -15.78 4.72
C LYS A 101 -19.37 -15.11 4.46
N LEU A 102 -19.74 -14.10 5.26
CA LEU A 102 -20.98 -13.35 5.11
C LEU A 102 -20.93 -12.30 3.98
N CYS A 103 -19.72 -11.91 3.54
CA CYS A 103 -19.55 -10.99 2.43
C CYS A 103 -19.75 -11.71 1.08
N SER A 104 -20.31 -11.01 0.10
CA SER A 104 -20.47 -11.49 -1.28
C SER A 104 -20.01 -10.44 -2.28
N TYR A 105 -19.70 -10.86 -3.50
CA TYR A 105 -19.20 -9.98 -4.54
C TYR A 105 -19.70 -10.42 -5.92
N ASP A 106 -19.73 -9.49 -6.87
CA ASP A 106 -19.96 -9.74 -8.29
C ASP A 106 -18.74 -9.33 -9.12
N MET A 107 -18.28 -10.24 -9.98
CA MET A 107 -17.14 -10.03 -10.89
C MET A 107 -17.60 -10.05 -12.34
N SER A 108 -16.92 -9.27 -13.18
CA SER A 108 -17.09 -9.35 -14.62
C SER A 108 -16.61 -10.70 -15.18
N SER A 109 -17.21 -11.14 -16.28
CA SER A 109 -16.81 -12.34 -17.02
C SER A 109 -15.38 -12.31 -17.55
N ASN A 110 -14.74 -11.14 -17.58
CA ASN A 110 -13.39 -10.96 -18.06
C ASN A 110 -12.34 -11.19 -16.97
N PHE A 111 -12.76 -11.42 -15.73
CA PHE A 111 -11.85 -11.73 -14.63
C PHE A 111 -11.24 -13.12 -14.84
N SER A 112 -9.91 -13.19 -14.73
CA SER A 112 -9.13 -14.41 -14.99
C SER A 112 -7.97 -14.51 -13.99
N SER A 113 -7.36 -15.69 -13.91
CA SER A 113 -6.22 -15.93 -13.02
C SER A 113 -5.03 -15.00 -13.29
N ASN A 114 -4.84 -14.57 -14.54
CA ASN A 114 -3.78 -13.62 -14.91
C ASN A 114 -4.02 -12.22 -14.29
N ILE A 115 -5.29 -11.77 -14.27
CA ILE A 115 -5.66 -10.50 -13.64
C ILE A 115 -5.43 -10.58 -12.14
N LEU A 116 -5.77 -11.72 -11.51
CA LEU A 116 -5.51 -11.93 -10.09
C LEU A 116 -4.01 -11.89 -9.78
N SER A 117 -3.16 -12.53 -10.60
CA SER A 117 -1.70 -12.48 -10.39
C SER A 117 -1.08 -11.09 -10.56
N ASN A 118 -1.74 -10.21 -11.33
CA ASN A 118 -1.31 -8.82 -11.49
C ASN A 118 -1.92 -7.88 -10.43
N SER A 119 -2.93 -8.35 -9.69
CA SER A 119 -3.62 -7.58 -8.67
C SER A 119 -2.80 -7.53 -7.39
N LYS A 120 -2.80 -6.37 -6.73
CA LYS A 120 -1.98 -6.17 -5.52
C LYS A 120 -2.62 -5.17 -4.56
N VAL A 121 -2.46 -5.44 -3.27
CA VAL A 121 -2.70 -4.46 -2.20
C VAL A 121 -1.41 -3.69 -1.91
N ILE A 122 -1.50 -2.37 -1.89
CA ILE A 122 -0.41 -1.46 -1.56
C ILE A 122 -0.88 -0.57 -0.41
N THR A 123 -0.21 -0.66 0.72
CA THR A 123 -0.47 0.13 1.92
C THR A 123 0.66 1.13 2.16
N SER A 124 0.44 2.13 3.01
CA SER A 124 1.51 3.04 3.43
C SER A 124 2.68 2.30 4.10
N ASP A 125 2.40 1.22 4.81
CA ASP A 125 3.41 0.41 5.50
C ASP A 125 4.30 -0.32 4.49
N ASP A 126 3.74 -0.85 3.40
CA ASP A 126 4.53 -1.47 2.33
C ASP A 126 5.53 -0.49 1.70
N VAL A 127 5.07 0.75 1.45
CA VAL A 127 5.91 1.81 0.90
C VAL A 127 6.99 2.20 1.92
N PHE A 128 6.64 2.28 3.20
CA PHE A 128 7.58 2.60 4.26
C PHE A 128 8.66 1.52 4.43
N ASP A 129 8.27 0.24 4.47
CA ASP A 129 9.18 -0.90 4.53
C ASP A 129 10.12 -0.93 3.33
N PHE A 130 9.60 -0.65 2.14
CA PHE A 130 10.43 -0.48 0.95
C PHE A 130 11.47 0.63 1.12
N LEU A 131 11.08 1.79 1.65
CA LEU A 131 12.01 2.88 1.93
C LEU A 131 13.07 2.51 2.98
N LEU A 132 12.68 1.78 4.03
CA LEU A 132 13.62 1.29 5.04
C LEU A 132 14.63 0.32 4.42
N ASN A 133 14.17 -0.63 3.62
CA ASN A 133 15.04 -1.58 2.92
C ASN A 133 16.04 -0.89 1.99
N LEU A 134 15.61 0.17 1.28
CA LEU A 134 16.52 0.99 0.48
C LEU A 134 17.60 1.69 1.32
N ARG A 135 17.25 2.17 2.52
CA ARG A 135 18.20 2.80 3.44
C ARG A 135 19.21 1.78 3.95
N TYR A 136 18.75 0.62 4.41
CA TYR A 136 19.64 -0.46 4.86
C TYR A 136 20.57 -0.95 3.76
N ALA A 137 20.07 -1.08 2.53
CA ALA A 137 20.90 -1.44 1.39
C ALA A 137 21.99 -0.39 1.12
N ASN A 138 21.65 0.90 1.16
CA ASN A 138 22.62 1.97 0.96
C ASN A 138 23.66 2.03 2.09
N GLU A 139 23.24 1.85 3.35
CA GLU A 139 24.17 1.78 4.50
C GLU A 139 25.13 0.59 4.36
N GLY A 140 24.64 -0.59 4.00
CA GLY A 140 25.49 -1.76 3.74
C GLY A 140 26.48 -1.54 2.59
N ILE A 141 26.07 -0.83 1.54
CA ILE A 141 26.99 -0.45 0.46
C ILE A 141 28.04 0.54 0.96
N ASP A 142 27.67 1.50 1.81
CA ASP A 142 28.60 2.49 2.36
C ASP A 142 29.63 1.86 3.31
N VAL A 143 29.19 0.97 4.22
CA VAL A 143 30.08 0.14 5.04
C VAL A 143 31.04 -0.65 4.15
N LYS A 144 30.53 -1.28 3.08
CA LYS A 144 31.40 -2.04 2.17
C LYS A 144 32.42 -1.17 1.45
N ARG A 145 32.09 0.09 1.14
CA ARG A 145 33.04 1.04 0.56
C ARG A 145 34.14 1.40 1.56
N GLU A 146 33.81 1.62 2.82
CA GLU A 146 34.80 1.90 3.87
C GLU A 146 35.76 0.73 4.08
N GLU A 147 35.23 -0.50 4.11
CA GLU A 147 36.05 -1.72 4.17
C GLU A 147 37.03 -1.81 2.98
N LEU A 148 36.55 -1.59 1.76
CA LEU A 148 37.39 -1.66 0.56
C LEU A 148 38.42 -0.52 0.48
N LEU A 149 38.10 0.66 1.00
CA LEU A 149 39.06 1.76 1.11
C LEU A 149 40.17 1.42 2.10
N SER A 150 39.81 0.78 3.22
CA SER A 150 40.77 0.33 4.23
C SER A 150 41.67 -0.77 3.65
N GLU A 151 41.09 -1.77 2.99
CA GLU A 151 41.82 -2.83 2.27
C GLU A 151 42.75 -2.24 1.19
N TYR A 152 42.31 -1.20 0.47
CA TYR A 152 43.14 -0.51 -0.53
C TYR A 152 44.38 0.12 0.10
N VAL A 153 44.22 0.84 1.22
CA VAL A 153 45.34 1.52 1.90
C VAL A 153 46.35 0.49 2.44
N GLU A 154 45.87 -0.59 3.05
CA GLU A 154 46.72 -1.67 3.56
C GLU A 154 47.49 -2.37 2.44
N SER A 155 46.79 -2.81 1.39
CA SER A 155 47.40 -3.55 0.28
C SER A 155 48.36 -2.71 -0.55
N LYS A 156 48.13 -1.39 -0.66
CA LYS A 156 49.00 -0.49 -1.43
C LYS A 156 50.40 -0.35 -0.82
N ASN A 157 50.48 -0.35 0.51
CA ASN A 157 51.74 -0.22 1.25
C ASN A 157 52.38 -1.59 1.56
N LYS A 158 51.76 -2.69 1.15
CA LYS A 158 52.26 -4.04 1.40
C LYS A 158 53.32 -4.44 0.37
N ASP A 159 54.45 -4.94 0.88
CA ASP A 159 55.44 -5.67 0.08
C ASP A 159 55.06 -7.15 0.07
N PHE A 160 54.73 -7.65 -1.12
CA PHE A 160 54.19 -8.99 -1.30
C PHE A 160 55.19 -9.90 -2.00
N LYS A 161 55.40 -11.11 -1.46
CA LYS A 161 56.23 -12.16 -2.06
C LYS A 161 55.35 -13.38 -2.35
N PHE A 162 55.25 -13.73 -3.63
CA PHE A 162 54.45 -14.86 -4.09
C PHE A 162 55.14 -16.18 -3.77
N SER A 163 54.50 -17.04 -2.97
CA SER A 163 55.11 -18.26 -2.43
C SER A 163 54.36 -19.53 -2.83
N SER A 164 53.02 -19.48 -2.97
CA SER A 164 52.20 -20.59 -3.47
C SER A 164 51.04 -20.14 -4.36
N LEU A 165 50.22 -21.07 -4.88
CA LEU A 165 49.00 -20.73 -5.63
C LEU A 165 47.89 -20.16 -4.72
N ASP A 166 47.92 -20.44 -3.42
CA ASP A 166 46.94 -19.94 -2.45
C ASP A 166 47.07 -18.42 -2.24
N ASP A 167 48.25 -17.88 -2.54
CA ASP A 167 48.61 -16.45 -2.49
C ASP A 167 48.03 -15.63 -3.65
N TYR A 168 47.43 -16.28 -4.65
CA TYR A 168 47.02 -15.63 -5.90
C TYR A 168 45.98 -14.52 -5.70
N GLU A 169 44.99 -14.73 -4.82
CA GLU A 169 43.98 -13.72 -4.53
C GLU A 169 44.57 -12.49 -3.85
N GLU A 170 45.49 -12.70 -2.90
CA GLU A 170 46.16 -11.62 -2.20
C GLU A 170 47.09 -10.83 -3.13
N MET A 171 47.85 -11.53 -3.98
CA MET A 171 48.66 -10.92 -5.02
C MET A 171 47.81 -10.03 -5.94
N LYS A 172 46.65 -10.52 -6.38
CA LYS A 172 45.73 -9.78 -7.24
C LYS A 172 45.26 -8.48 -6.57
N LYS A 173 44.90 -8.53 -5.28
CA LYS A 173 44.52 -7.34 -4.50
C LYS A 173 45.65 -6.29 -4.45
N VAL A 174 46.88 -6.71 -4.15
CA VAL A 174 48.06 -5.81 -4.09
C VAL A 174 48.38 -5.20 -5.45
N VAL A 175 48.30 -5.99 -6.52
CA VAL A 175 48.54 -5.50 -7.89
C VAL A 175 47.47 -4.49 -8.29
N ASP A 176 46.20 -4.81 -8.03
CA ASP A 176 45.09 -3.93 -8.37
C ASP A 176 45.12 -2.62 -7.58
N SER A 177 45.48 -2.65 -6.30
CA SER A 177 45.60 -1.43 -5.47
C SER A 177 46.76 -0.52 -5.89
N LYS A 178 47.86 -1.09 -6.43
CA LYS A 178 48.97 -0.32 -7.01
C LYS A 178 48.65 0.24 -8.40
N ARG A 179 47.82 -0.45 -9.19
CA ARG A 179 47.45 -0.04 -10.56
C ARG A 179 46.28 0.94 -10.62
N GLN A 180 45.34 0.84 -9.68
CA GLN A 180 44.10 1.61 -9.70
C GLN A 180 44.12 2.75 -8.67
N SER A 181 43.35 3.81 -8.92
CA SER A 181 43.03 4.79 -7.89
C SER A 181 42.08 4.17 -6.87
N ALA A 182 42.08 4.68 -5.63
CA ALA A 182 41.17 4.22 -4.58
C ALA A 182 39.70 4.23 -5.05
N SER A 183 39.29 5.29 -5.77
CA SER A 183 37.93 5.41 -6.30
C SER A 183 37.60 4.34 -7.33
N LYS A 184 38.52 4.01 -8.24
CA LYS A 184 38.32 2.94 -9.23
C LYS A 184 38.32 1.57 -8.57
N TYR A 185 39.24 1.33 -7.62
CA TYR A 185 39.34 0.09 -6.87
C TYR A 185 38.03 -0.27 -6.15
N VAL A 186 37.42 0.71 -5.48
CA VAL A 186 36.15 0.56 -4.79
C VAL A 186 34.99 0.40 -5.77
N LYS A 187 34.89 1.24 -6.81
CA LYS A 187 33.78 1.19 -7.79
C LYS A 187 33.72 -0.12 -8.57
N ASP A 188 34.87 -0.71 -8.89
CA ASP A 188 34.92 -1.99 -9.62
C ASP A 188 34.46 -3.17 -8.74
N ARG A 189 34.37 -2.98 -7.41
CA ARG A 189 34.09 -4.02 -6.40
C ARG A 189 32.87 -3.75 -5.51
N THR A 190 32.19 -2.63 -5.70
CA THR A 190 30.93 -2.29 -5.02
C THR A 190 29.86 -1.93 -6.03
N MET A 191 28.61 -2.20 -5.67
CA MET A 191 27.49 -1.62 -6.39
C MET A 191 27.41 -0.12 -6.12
N LYS A 192 26.84 0.63 -7.06
CA LYS A 192 26.48 2.03 -6.78
C LYS A 192 25.35 2.04 -5.74
N ASN A 193 25.34 3.06 -4.88
CA ASN A 193 24.16 3.32 -4.05
C ASN A 193 22.97 3.45 -4.98
N ILE A 194 21.81 3.00 -4.50
CA ILE A 194 20.56 3.19 -5.21
C ILE A 194 20.38 4.70 -5.30
N ILE A 195 20.60 5.24 -6.50
CA ILE A 195 20.90 6.65 -6.74
C ILE A 195 19.76 7.53 -6.21
N GLY A 196 20.09 8.46 -5.31
CA GLY A 196 19.77 9.89 -5.44
C GLY A 196 18.30 10.31 -5.53
N ARG A 197 17.36 9.44 -5.17
CA ARG A 197 15.95 9.82 -5.06
C ARG A 197 15.68 10.28 -3.63
N SER A 198 15.08 11.46 -3.49
CA SER A 198 14.52 11.86 -2.19
C SER A 198 13.58 10.76 -1.68
N ASN A 199 13.37 10.64 -0.37
CA ASN A 199 12.45 9.63 0.18
C ASN A 199 11.09 9.62 -0.56
N GLY A 200 10.60 10.80 -0.97
CA GLY A 200 9.36 10.92 -1.75
C GLY A 200 9.45 10.38 -3.18
N GLU A 201 10.59 10.47 -3.86
CA GLU A 201 10.77 9.90 -5.22
C GLU A 201 10.92 8.38 -5.18
N SER A 202 11.59 7.86 -4.15
CA SER A 202 11.65 6.41 -3.91
C SER A 202 10.26 5.84 -3.58
N ALA A 203 9.46 6.56 -2.80
CA ALA A 203 8.07 6.17 -2.54
C ALA A 203 7.23 6.14 -3.82
N TYR A 204 7.36 7.15 -4.70
CA TYR A 204 6.67 7.14 -5.99
C TYR A 204 7.11 5.96 -6.88
N MET A 205 8.40 5.61 -6.87
CA MET A 205 8.94 4.48 -7.60
C MET A 205 8.26 3.16 -7.22
N TYR A 206 7.95 2.97 -5.93
CA TYR A 206 7.24 1.78 -5.46
C TYR A 206 5.91 1.59 -6.20
N PHE A 207 5.12 2.65 -6.36
CA PHE A 207 3.84 2.57 -7.10
C PHE A 207 4.06 2.20 -8.57
N THR A 208 5.04 2.82 -9.23
CA THR A 208 5.31 2.53 -10.65
C THR A 208 5.88 1.13 -10.92
N GLU A 209 6.54 0.51 -9.93
CA GLU A 209 7.09 -0.85 -10.07
C GLU A 209 6.05 -1.94 -9.74
N ASN A 210 5.08 -1.62 -8.87
CA ASN A 210 4.09 -2.58 -8.38
C ASN A 210 2.75 -2.50 -9.13
N ILE A 211 2.38 -1.34 -9.66
CA ILE A 211 1.19 -1.18 -10.50
C ILE A 211 1.57 -1.51 -11.93
N ARG A 212 1.05 -2.62 -12.43
CA ARG A 212 1.20 -3.11 -13.81
C ARG A 212 -0.12 -2.93 -14.57
N GLU A 213 -0.18 -3.46 -15.77
CA GLU A 213 -1.38 -3.44 -16.60
C GLU A 213 -2.34 -4.58 -16.22
N SER A 214 -3.64 -4.37 -16.45
CA SER A 214 -4.70 -5.39 -16.31
C SER A 214 -4.72 -6.06 -14.93
N GLY A 215 -4.98 -5.27 -13.88
CA GLY A 215 -5.04 -5.72 -12.50
C GLY A 215 -6.01 -4.91 -11.64
N ILE A 216 -6.36 -5.46 -10.48
CA ILE A 216 -7.08 -4.77 -9.42
C ILE A 216 -6.07 -4.31 -8.37
N TYR A 217 -5.97 -3.00 -8.19
CA TYR A 217 -5.05 -2.38 -7.24
C TYR A 217 -5.82 -1.79 -6.08
N ILE A 218 -5.55 -2.29 -4.89
CA ILE A 218 -6.12 -1.79 -3.64
C ILE A 218 -5.08 -0.89 -2.99
N LEU A 219 -5.36 0.40 -2.83
CA LEU A 219 -4.44 1.37 -2.26
C LEU A 219 -4.97 1.87 -0.93
N ASP A 220 -4.23 1.67 0.17
CA ASP A 220 -4.60 2.18 1.49
C ASP A 220 -3.67 3.33 1.91
N GLU A 221 -4.23 4.53 2.00
CA GLU A 221 -3.54 5.78 2.34
C GLU A 221 -2.25 6.02 1.53
N PRO A 222 -2.29 5.94 0.18
CA PRO A 222 -1.10 6.05 -0.66
C PRO A 222 -0.39 7.41 -0.55
N GLU A 223 -1.05 8.44 -0.01
CA GLU A 223 -0.49 9.77 0.23
C GLU A 223 0.54 9.84 1.37
N ASN A 224 0.47 8.93 2.35
CA ASN A 224 1.19 9.08 3.63
C ASN A 224 2.72 9.15 3.47
N SER A 225 3.25 8.50 2.43
CA SER A 225 4.70 8.48 2.15
C SER A 225 5.11 9.43 1.00
N LEU A 226 4.19 10.23 0.48
CA LEU A 226 4.41 11.07 -0.71
C LEU A 226 4.37 12.57 -0.40
N SER A 227 5.34 13.30 -0.96
CA SER A 227 5.26 14.77 -1.04
C SER A 227 4.08 15.22 -1.91
N VAL A 228 3.56 16.43 -1.70
CA VAL A 228 2.45 17.00 -2.50
C VAL A 228 2.70 16.90 -4.01
N LYS A 229 3.93 17.20 -4.46
CA LYS A 229 4.31 17.07 -5.88
C LYS A 229 4.18 15.64 -6.40
N ASN A 230 4.49 14.64 -5.58
CA ASN A 230 4.39 13.23 -5.97
C ASN A 230 2.97 12.69 -5.80
N GLN A 231 2.16 13.23 -4.89
CA GLN A 231 0.73 12.94 -4.84
C GLN A 231 0.05 13.36 -6.15
N ILE A 232 0.36 14.55 -6.68
CA ILE A 232 -0.15 15.01 -7.98
C ILE A 232 0.31 14.09 -9.13
N LYS A 233 1.57 13.63 -9.11
CA LYS A 233 2.07 12.65 -10.09
C LYS A 233 1.34 11.31 -9.97
N LEU A 234 1.10 10.83 -8.75
CA LEU A 234 0.38 9.59 -8.49
C LEU A 234 -1.06 9.68 -9.00
N VAL A 235 -1.76 10.78 -8.75
CA VAL A 235 -3.11 11.03 -9.28
C VAL A 235 -3.12 10.86 -10.80
N LYS A 236 -2.22 11.56 -11.50
CA LYS A 236 -2.10 11.42 -12.96
C LYS A 236 -1.79 9.99 -13.40
N TYR A 237 -0.88 9.32 -12.69
CA TYR A 237 -0.51 7.94 -12.99
C TYR A 237 -1.68 6.97 -12.83
N ILE A 238 -2.50 7.14 -11.79
CA ILE A 238 -3.72 6.35 -11.57
C ILE A 238 -4.75 6.63 -12.67
N GLU A 239 -4.98 7.89 -13.05
CA GLU A 239 -5.87 8.25 -14.17
C GLU A 239 -5.44 7.58 -15.48
N ASP A 240 -4.17 7.70 -15.83
CA ASP A 240 -3.61 7.11 -17.05
C ASP A 240 -3.71 5.56 -17.00
N SER A 241 -3.47 4.96 -15.82
CA SER A 241 -3.57 3.51 -15.61
C SER A 241 -4.98 2.97 -15.71
N ALA A 242 -5.95 3.67 -15.14
CA ALA A 242 -7.34 3.23 -15.21
C ALA A 242 -7.89 3.37 -16.65
N ARG A 243 -7.40 4.37 -17.39
CA ARG A 243 -7.88 4.69 -18.75
C ARG A 243 -7.22 3.84 -19.84
N PHE A 244 -5.91 3.65 -19.79
CA PHE A 244 -5.15 3.06 -20.89
C PHE A 244 -4.63 1.65 -20.62
N TYR A 245 -4.46 1.28 -19.35
CA TYR A 245 -3.82 0.01 -18.96
C TYR A 245 -4.79 -1.02 -18.39
N ASN A 246 -6.11 -0.80 -18.53
CA ASN A 246 -7.17 -1.67 -17.99
C ASN A 246 -7.05 -1.94 -16.49
N CYS A 247 -6.54 -0.97 -15.71
CA CYS A 247 -6.44 -1.12 -14.27
C CYS A 247 -7.74 -0.73 -13.59
N GLN A 248 -8.10 -1.46 -12.52
CA GLN A 248 -9.15 -1.05 -11.61
C GLN A 248 -8.53 -0.66 -10.26
N PHE A 249 -8.90 0.50 -9.74
CA PHE A 249 -8.39 1.02 -8.48
C PHE A 249 -9.49 1.09 -7.42
N ILE A 250 -9.18 0.59 -6.24
CA ILE A 250 -10.00 0.71 -5.04
C ILE A 250 -9.13 1.36 -3.98
N ILE A 251 -9.45 2.60 -3.62
CA ILE A 251 -8.55 3.45 -2.84
C ILE A 251 -9.21 3.86 -1.54
N ALA A 252 -8.49 3.79 -0.43
CA ALA A 252 -8.84 4.48 0.81
C ALA A 252 -7.91 5.68 0.96
N THR A 253 -8.48 6.85 1.21
CA THR A 253 -7.69 8.09 1.32
C THR A 253 -8.45 9.15 2.10
N HIS A 254 -7.70 10.05 2.73
CA HIS A 254 -8.20 11.31 3.26
C HIS A 254 -7.60 12.52 2.52
N SER A 255 -6.68 12.30 1.58
CA SER A 255 -6.04 13.34 0.78
C SER A 255 -7.00 13.96 -0.25
N PRO A 256 -7.21 15.29 -0.23
CA PRO A 256 -7.97 15.99 -1.25
C PRO A 256 -7.42 15.78 -2.67
N PHE A 257 -6.11 15.58 -2.81
CA PHE A 257 -5.49 15.36 -4.12
C PHE A 257 -5.95 14.03 -4.73
N VAL A 258 -5.98 12.96 -3.94
CA VAL A 258 -6.42 11.63 -4.43
C VAL A 258 -7.93 11.62 -4.63
N LEU A 259 -8.70 12.26 -3.75
CA LEU A 259 -10.15 12.41 -3.91
C LEU A 259 -10.55 13.17 -5.18
N SER A 260 -9.65 14.01 -5.71
CA SER A 260 -9.89 14.78 -6.95
C SER A 260 -9.71 13.99 -8.26
N LEU A 261 -9.41 12.69 -8.19
CA LEU A 261 -9.30 11.80 -9.35
C LEU A 261 -10.53 11.89 -10.27
N LYS A 262 -10.29 12.08 -11.57
CA LYS A 262 -11.38 12.16 -12.55
C LYS A 262 -12.13 10.83 -12.66
N GLU A 263 -13.45 10.92 -12.85
CA GLU A 263 -14.35 9.77 -13.03
C GLU A 263 -14.33 8.77 -11.85
N ALA A 264 -13.82 9.18 -10.69
CA ALA A 264 -13.83 8.37 -9.48
C ALA A 264 -15.21 8.38 -8.83
N LYS A 265 -15.73 7.20 -8.48
CA LYS A 265 -16.85 7.07 -7.54
C LYS A 265 -16.30 7.22 -6.12
N VAL A 266 -16.81 8.17 -5.35
CA VAL A 266 -16.34 8.43 -3.99
C VAL A 266 -17.45 8.10 -2.98
N TYR A 267 -17.14 7.22 -2.04
CA TYR A 267 -18.04 6.78 -0.97
C TYR A 267 -17.56 7.35 0.37
N ASP A 268 -18.44 8.10 1.03
CA ASP A 268 -18.20 8.61 2.38
C ASP A 268 -18.65 7.58 3.42
N LEU A 269 -17.68 6.96 4.12
CA LEU A 269 -17.94 5.96 5.14
C LEU A 269 -18.48 6.53 6.45
N ASP A 270 -18.42 7.85 6.68
CA ASP A 270 -19.02 8.47 7.85
C ASP A 270 -20.49 8.88 7.60
N SER A 271 -20.90 8.96 6.34
CA SER A 271 -22.30 9.15 5.99
C SER A 271 -23.14 7.93 6.36
N THR A 272 -24.33 8.16 6.91
CA THR A 272 -25.30 7.12 7.29
C THR A 272 -26.65 7.42 6.62
N PRO A 273 -27.04 6.68 5.57
CA PRO A 273 -26.33 5.57 4.92
C PRO A 273 -25.12 6.03 4.09
N MET A 274 -24.19 5.12 3.82
CA MET A 274 -23.06 5.32 2.91
C MET A 274 -23.61 5.65 1.52
N VAL A 275 -23.32 6.87 1.05
CA VAL A 275 -23.75 7.36 -0.26
C VAL A 275 -22.56 7.77 -1.11
N GLU A 276 -22.72 7.61 -2.42
CA GLU A 276 -21.82 8.22 -3.39
C GLU A 276 -21.94 9.74 -3.27
N SER A 277 -20.81 10.42 -3.10
CA SER A 277 -20.74 11.87 -2.91
C SER A 277 -19.70 12.46 -3.84
N LYS A 278 -19.85 13.73 -4.22
CA LYS A 278 -18.76 14.43 -4.92
C LYS A 278 -17.64 14.70 -3.94
N TRP A 279 -16.39 14.63 -4.39
CA TRP A 279 -15.26 14.92 -3.51
C TRP A 279 -15.31 16.33 -2.91
N THR A 280 -15.90 17.30 -3.63
CA THR A 280 -16.12 18.68 -3.15
C THR A 280 -17.16 18.79 -2.03
N GLU A 281 -17.99 17.77 -1.83
CA GLU A 281 -19.04 17.73 -0.82
C GLU A 281 -18.56 17.10 0.49
N ILE A 282 -17.42 16.41 0.47
CA ILE A 282 -16.80 15.78 1.65
C ILE A 282 -16.38 16.86 2.65
N GLU A 283 -16.71 16.65 3.93
CA GLU A 283 -16.47 17.63 5.00
C GLU A 283 -14.99 18.02 5.12
N ASN A 284 -14.09 17.04 5.09
CA ASN A 284 -12.64 17.29 5.13
C ASN A 284 -12.16 18.18 3.97
N VAL A 285 -12.70 17.99 2.76
CA VAL A 285 -12.36 18.83 1.60
C VAL A 285 -12.90 20.25 1.77
N LYS A 286 -14.12 20.41 2.28
CA LYS A 286 -14.69 21.73 2.58
C LYS A 286 -13.87 22.49 3.62
N LEU A 287 -13.34 21.78 4.63
CA LEU A 287 -12.47 22.37 5.65
C LEU A 287 -11.17 22.89 5.04
N TYR A 288 -10.50 22.11 4.18
CA TYR A 288 -9.33 22.59 3.43
C TYR A 288 -9.66 23.82 2.57
N TYR A 289 -10.75 23.76 1.81
CA TYR A 289 -11.16 24.88 0.97
C TYR A 289 -11.40 26.15 1.79
N LYS A 290 -12.13 26.05 2.91
CA LYS A 290 -12.37 27.17 3.81
C LYS A 290 -11.06 27.72 4.40
N PHE A 291 -10.16 26.83 4.84
CA PHE A 291 -8.86 27.22 5.40
C PHE A 291 -8.03 28.10 4.45
N PHE A 292 -7.98 27.72 3.15
CA PHE A 292 -7.25 28.49 2.15
C PHE A 292 -7.99 29.75 1.71
N LYS A 293 -9.33 29.67 1.57
CA LYS A 293 -10.16 30.82 1.21
C LYS A 293 -10.09 31.94 2.25
N ASP A 294 -10.11 31.60 3.54
CA ASP A 294 -10.00 32.57 4.63
C ASP A 294 -8.64 33.31 4.63
N ARG A 295 -7.62 32.76 3.95
CA ARG A 295 -6.27 33.31 3.82
C ARG A 295 -5.92 33.72 2.39
N GLU A 296 -6.91 33.84 1.50
CA GLU A 296 -6.68 34.11 0.08
C GLU A 296 -5.82 35.36 -0.15
N GLU A 297 -5.96 36.38 0.70
CA GLU A 297 -5.16 37.62 0.64
C GLU A 297 -3.68 37.43 0.96
N GLU A 298 -3.27 36.37 1.69
CA GLU A 298 -1.87 36.08 2.00
C GLU A 298 -1.10 35.47 0.81
N PHE A 299 -1.82 34.97 -0.20
CA PHE A 299 -1.25 34.31 -1.38
C PHE A 299 -1.19 35.21 -2.63
N LYS A 300 -1.53 36.50 -2.49
CA LYS A 300 -1.50 37.49 -3.57
C LYS A 300 -0.15 38.20 -3.69
#